data_AF-A0A1C6JK30-F1
#
_entry.id   AF-A0A1C6JK30-F1
#
_cell.length_a   1.000
_cell.length_b   1.000
_cell.length_c   1.000
_cell.angle_alpha   90.00
_cell.angle_beta   90.00
_cell.angle_gamma   90.00
#
_symmetry.space_group_name_H-M   'P 1'
#
loop_
_entity.id
_entity.type
_entity.pdbx_description
1 polymer ?
#
loop_
_entity_poly.entity_id
_entity_poly.type
_entity_poly.pdbx_seq_one_letter_code
_entity_poly.pdbx_strand_id
1 'polypeptide(L)'
;MKQEILKKVKEQLAKDYNCSVEDFDNRNNLITNIKLNEGARRYTDDKEILKILVFNGKAILSADECIKEWCNEKFSNGNGDWLFLYSNLRIIDKKLNEFGYEIENTHHYYLPYGIDDDIVNDLKWYNQDEIKQFKDDNRFDEAFAFDNNFPDVLAVAKIDERGNILGMAGASKDSDVMWQIGINVLEGAEEKGVAKTVVKALKNEILRRGKVPFYGTVESHIISQKVALASGFYPAFAEVKIRKI
;
A
#
# COMPACT_ATOMS: atom_id res chain seq x y z
N MET A 1 16.98 -10.03 -6.20
CA MET A 1 15.55 -9.83 -5.93
C MET A 1 15.24 -8.43 -5.39
N LYS A 2 15.71 -8.02 -4.20
CA LYS A 2 15.41 -6.67 -3.62
C LYS A 2 15.61 -5.48 -4.58
N GLN A 3 16.72 -5.41 -5.30
CA GLN A 3 16.98 -4.32 -6.26
C GLN A 3 16.02 -4.32 -7.46
N GLU A 4 15.64 -5.51 -7.93
CA GLU A 4 14.65 -5.68 -9.00
C GLU A 4 13.26 -5.24 -8.56
N ILE A 5 12.86 -5.61 -7.33
CA ILE A 5 11.62 -5.15 -6.70
C ILE A 5 11.62 -3.61 -6.63
N LEU A 6 12.70 -3.02 -6.12
CA LEU A 6 12.80 -1.57 -5.97
C LEU A 6 12.69 -0.84 -7.31
N LYS A 7 13.31 -1.39 -8.37
CA LYS A 7 13.20 -0.85 -9.72
C LYS A 7 11.74 -0.86 -10.20
N LYS A 8 11.05 -1.99 -10.09
CA LYS A 8 9.62 -2.13 -10.47
C LYS A 8 8.72 -1.17 -9.68
N VAL A 9 9.01 -0.96 -8.40
CA VAL A 9 8.27 -0.01 -7.55
C VAL A 9 8.51 1.43 -7.97
N LYS A 10 9.77 1.83 -8.24
CA LYS A 10 10.05 3.18 -8.76
C LYS A 10 9.34 3.43 -10.10
N GLU A 11 9.33 2.44 -11.00
CA GLU A 11 8.61 2.51 -12.27
C GLU A 11 7.09 2.68 -12.07
N GLN A 12 6.50 2.00 -11.09
CA GLN A 12 5.08 2.15 -10.76
C GLN A 12 4.81 3.52 -10.14
N LEU A 13 5.57 3.93 -9.13
CA LEU A 13 5.40 5.22 -8.44
C LEU A 13 5.62 6.40 -9.39
N ALA A 14 6.51 6.28 -10.37
CA ALA A 14 6.69 7.27 -11.42
C ALA A 14 5.40 7.52 -12.22
N LYS A 15 4.65 6.46 -12.53
CA LYS A 15 3.32 6.56 -13.18
C LYS A 15 2.31 7.20 -12.24
N ASP A 16 2.25 6.74 -10.98
CA ASP A 16 1.28 7.19 -9.98
C ASP A 16 1.40 8.68 -9.66
N TYR A 17 2.63 9.20 -9.64
CA TYR A 17 2.96 10.58 -9.28
C TYR A 17 3.38 11.45 -10.47
N ASN A 18 3.22 10.95 -11.70
CA ASN A 18 3.51 11.67 -12.93
C ASN A 18 4.93 12.27 -12.96
N CYS A 19 5.92 11.45 -12.61
CA CYS A 19 7.34 11.80 -12.64
C CYS A 19 8.15 10.74 -13.43
N SER A 20 9.47 10.91 -13.47
CA SER A 20 10.41 9.94 -14.05
C SER A 20 11.00 9.03 -12.97
N VAL A 21 11.67 7.94 -13.37
CA VAL A 21 12.37 7.04 -12.43
C VAL A 21 13.63 7.71 -11.88
N GLU A 22 14.27 8.53 -12.69
CA GLU A 22 15.48 9.30 -12.38
C GLU A 22 15.22 10.36 -11.29
N ASP A 23 13.97 10.81 -11.14
CA ASP A 23 13.59 11.74 -10.08
C ASP A 23 13.82 11.17 -8.68
N PHE A 24 13.84 9.84 -8.53
CA PHE A 24 14.14 9.16 -7.26
C PHE A 24 15.64 9.12 -6.92
N ASP A 25 16.53 9.57 -7.81
CA ASP A 25 17.98 9.49 -7.62
C ASP A 25 18.59 10.78 -7.04
N ASN A 26 17.77 11.80 -6.80
CA ASN A 26 18.13 13.00 -6.05
C ASN A 26 17.24 13.17 -4.81
N ARG A 27 17.65 14.05 -3.88
CA ARG A 27 16.93 14.30 -2.62
C ARG A 27 16.00 15.52 -2.64
N ASN A 28 15.98 16.27 -3.73
CA ASN A 28 15.14 17.47 -3.80
C ASN A 28 13.68 17.05 -3.95
N ASN A 29 12.79 17.73 -3.23
CA ASN A 29 11.37 17.49 -3.39
C ASN A 29 10.92 17.82 -4.82
N LEU A 30 9.87 17.14 -5.27
CA LEU A 30 9.33 17.31 -6.62
C LEU A 30 7.84 17.60 -6.56
N ILE A 31 7.40 18.64 -7.26
CA ILE A 31 5.99 18.96 -7.44
C ILE A 31 5.63 18.71 -8.91
N THR A 32 4.71 17.77 -9.15
CA THR A 32 4.23 17.40 -10.50
C THR A 32 2.76 17.81 -10.68
N ASN A 33 2.24 17.64 -11.89
CA ASN A 33 0.81 17.76 -12.17
C ASN A 33 0.10 16.44 -11.87
N ILE A 34 -1.08 16.50 -11.27
CA ILE A 34 -1.97 15.33 -11.28
C ILE A 34 -2.31 14.97 -12.73
N LYS A 35 -2.10 13.70 -13.05
CA LYS A 35 -2.45 13.11 -14.33
C LYS A 35 -2.71 11.63 -14.12
N LEU A 36 -3.83 11.14 -14.66
CA LEU A 36 -4.10 9.72 -14.70
C LEU A 36 -3.26 9.09 -15.83
N ASN A 37 -2.09 8.57 -15.47
CA ASN A 37 -1.23 7.85 -16.39
C ASN A 37 -1.70 6.41 -16.58
N GLU A 38 -1.48 5.86 -17.77
CA GLU A 38 -1.82 4.47 -18.05
C GLU A 38 -1.05 3.52 -17.11
N GLY A 39 -1.79 2.62 -16.47
CA GLY A 39 -1.26 1.68 -15.50
C GLY A 39 -0.86 2.28 -14.14
N ALA A 40 -1.22 3.54 -13.85
CA ALA A 40 -1.13 4.08 -12.49
C ALA A 40 -2.11 3.38 -11.54
N ARG A 41 -1.73 3.23 -10.27
CA ARG A 41 -2.63 2.71 -9.23
C ARG A 41 -3.79 3.69 -9.03
N ARG A 42 -5.01 3.15 -8.86
CA ARG A 42 -6.23 3.94 -8.69
C ARG A 42 -7.07 3.38 -7.55
N TYR A 43 -7.21 4.16 -6.49
CA TYR A 43 -7.94 3.76 -5.28
C TYR A 43 -9.32 4.40 -5.15
N THR A 44 -9.60 5.42 -5.96
CA THR A 44 -10.89 6.12 -5.94
C THR A 44 -11.26 6.57 -7.35
N ASP A 45 -12.57 6.66 -7.58
CA ASP A 45 -13.14 7.31 -8.76
C ASP A 45 -13.25 8.83 -8.60
N ASP A 46 -13.13 9.35 -7.37
CA ASP A 46 -13.15 10.77 -7.10
C ASP A 46 -11.95 11.50 -7.70
N LYS A 47 -12.15 12.77 -8.06
CA LYS A 47 -11.06 13.64 -8.46
C LYS A 47 -10.16 13.89 -7.25
N GLU A 48 -8.91 13.47 -7.34
CA GLU A 48 -7.88 13.86 -6.37
C GLU A 48 -7.29 15.23 -6.74
N ILE A 49 -7.06 16.09 -5.74
CA ILE A 49 -6.39 17.40 -5.93
C ILE A 49 -4.94 17.41 -5.46
N LEU A 50 -4.54 16.42 -4.64
CA LEU A 50 -3.18 16.27 -4.15
C LEU A 50 -2.88 14.81 -3.84
N LYS A 51 -1.74 14.32 -4.33
CA LYS A 51 -1.13 13.05 -3.91
C LYS A 51 0.23 13.35 -3.31
N ILE A 52 0.55 12.73 -2.18
CA ILE A 52 1.83 12.93 -1.50
C ILE A 52 2.50 11.59 -1.28
N LEU A 53 3.76 11.48 -1.69
CA LEU A 53 4.67 10.36 -1.46
C LEU A 53 5.90 10.84 -0.73
N VAL A 54 6.34 10.09 0.27
CA VAL A 54 7.69 10.20 0.84
C VAL A 54 8.44 8.92 0.54
N PHE A 55 9.57 9.04 -0.16
CA PHE A 55 10.40 7.92 -0.59
C PHE A 55 11.88 8.26 -0.34
N ASN A 56 12.55 7.53 0.56
CA ASN A 56 13.96 7.74 0.92
C ASN A 56 14.35 9.21 1.19
N GLY A 57 13.52 9.92 1.96
CA GLY A 57 13.75 11.32 2.36
C GLY A 57 13.42 12.39 1.31
N LYS A 58 12.94 11.98 0.13
CA LYS A 58 12.35 12.88 -0.86
C LYS A 58 10.83 12.86 -0.74
N ALA A 59 10.21 14.04 -0.84
CA ALA A 59 8.78 14.15 -1.08
C ALA A 59 8.48 14.35 -2.56
N ILE A 60 7.47 13.65 -3.07
CA ILE A 60 6.88 13.88 -4.40
C ILE A 60 5.41 14.21 -4.19
N LEU A 61 5.02 15.41 -4.65
CA LEU A 61 3.65 15.91 -4.56
C LEU A 61 3.08 16.04 -5.97
N SER A 62 2.08 15.24 -6.31
CA SER A 62 1.32 15.43 -7.55
C SER A 62 0.11 16.31 -7.24
N ALA A 63 0.06 17.51 -7.81
CA ALA A 63 -0.91 18.54 -7.44
C ALA A 63 -1.77 18.96 -8.65
N ASP A 64 -3.06 19.19 -8.40
CA ASP A 64 -3.95 19.86 -9.36
C ASP A 64 -3.58 21.34 -9.49
N GLU A 65 -3.92 21.96 -10.63
CA GLU A 65 -3.63 23.37 -10.92
C GLU A 65 -4.11 24.30 -9.81
N CYS A 66 -5.21 23.98 -9.13
CA CYS A 66 -5.78 24.81 -8.07
C CYS A 66 -4.89 24.95 -6.81
N ILE A 67 -3.98 24.01 -6.56
CA ILE A 67 -3.13 23.96 -5.36
C ILE A 67 -1.63 23.90 -5.67
N LYS A 68 -1.27 23.70 -6.94
CA LYS A 68 0.12 23.46 -7.36
C LYS A 68 1.09 24.60 -7.02
N GLU A 69 0.71 25.85 -7.23
CA GLU A 69 1.56 27.00 -6.92
C GLU A 69 1.90 27.04 -5.43
N TRP A 70 0.88 26.86 -4.59
CA TRP A 70 1.03 26.78 -3.14
C TRP A 70 1.94 25.62 -2.71
N CYS A 71 1.81 24.43 -3.34
CA CYS A 71 2.71 23.31 -3.07
C CYS A 71 4.16 23.64 -3.40
N ASN A 72 4.41 24.34 -4.52
CA ASN A 72 5.77 24.77 -4.89
C ASN A 72 6.36 25.74 -3.87
N GLU A 73 5.60 26.75 -3.46
CA GLU A 73 6.06 27.72 -2.46
C GLU A 73 6.40 27.08 -1.12
N LYS A 74 5.60 26.10 -0.68
CA LYS A 74 5.74 25.49 0.66
C LYS A 74 6.73 24.32 0.72
N PHE A 75 6.79 23.50 -0.33
CA PHE A 75 7.43 22.19 -0.22
C PHE A 75 8.58 21.94 -1.20
N SER A 76 8.85 22.84 -2.15
CA SER A 76 10.00 22.68 -3.06
C SER A 76 11.35 22.69 -2.31
N ASN A 77 11.48 23.56 -1.31
CA ASN A 77 12.69 23.73 -0.52
C ASN A 77 12.49 23.14 0.88
N GLY A 78 12.63 21.82 1.01
CA GLY A 78 12.45 21.13 2.28
C GLY A 78 13.03 19.72 2.27
N ASN A 79 13.07 19.09 3.44
CA ASN A 79 13.42 17.69 3.57
C ASN A 79 12.13 16.85 3.67
N GLY A 80 11.95 15.92 2.73
CA GLY A 80 10.80 15.02 2.68
C GLY A 80 10.66 14.12 3.90
N ASP A 81 11.76 13.81 4.61
CA ASP A 81 11.76 13.05 5.87
C ASP A 81 10.77 13.62 6.91
N TRP A 82 10.60 14.94 6.91
CA TRP A 82 9.80 15.65 7.92
C TRP A 82 8.44 16.11 7.41
N LEU A 83 8.05 15.71 6.19
CA LEU A 83 6.78 16.17 5.61
C LEU A 83 5.56 15.72 6.44
N PHE A 84 5.64 14.56 7.09
CA PHE A 84 4.52 14.01 7.88
C PHE A 84 4.50 14.52 9.33
N LEU A 85 5.30 15.53 9.67
CA LEU A 85 5.13 16.24 10.95
C LEU A 85 3.72 16.82 11.04
N TYR A 86 3.08 16.71 12.22
CA TYR A 86 1.75 17.27 12.44
C TYR A 86 1.62 18.75 12.07
N SER A 87 2.68 19.54 12.23
CA SER A 87 2.71 20.95 11.78
C SER A 87 2.50 21.07 10.28
N ASN A 88 3.16 20.23 9.49
CA ASN A 88 3.06 20.20 8.04
C ASN A 88 1.71 19.62 7.60
N LEU A 89 1.30 18.49 8.18
CA LEU A 89 0.00 17.87 7.89
C LEU A 89 -1.16 18.83 8.17
N ARG A 90 -1.14 19.59 9.27
CA ARG A 90 -2.17 20.60 9.57
C ARG A 90 -2.20 21.75 8.56
N ILE A 91 -1.04 22.14 8.01
CA ILE A 91 -0.98 23.20 7.00
C ILE A 91 -1.52 22.69 5.66
N ILE A 92 -1.20 21.45 5.30
CA ILE A 92 -1.74 20.76 4.12
C ILE A 92 -3.25 20.62 4.26
N ASP A 93 -3.73 20.09 5.39
CA ASP A 93 -5.15 19.87 5.64
C ASP A 93 -5.96 21.16 5.58
N LYS A 94 -5.48 22.25 6.21
CA LYS A 94 -6.11 23.57 6.08
C LYS A 94 -6.24 24.04 4.64
N LYS A 95 -5.22 23.80 3.81
CA LYS A 95 -5.26 24.17 2.39
C LYS A 95 -6.24 23.29 1.60
N LEU A 96 -6.27 21.99 1.89
CA LEU A 96 -7.23 21.05 1.27
C LEU A 96 -8.68 21.43 1.59
N ASN A 97 -8.95 21.87 2.82
CA ASN A 97 -10.29 22.27 3.27
C ASN A 97 -10.87 23.45 2.46
N GLU A 98 -10.04 24.35 1.93
CA GLU A 98 -10.48 25.42 1.02
C GLU A 98 -11.13 24.89 -0.27
N PHE A 99 -10.87 23.62 -0.62
CA PHE A 99 -11.40 22.93 -1.80
C PHE A 99 -12.38 21.81 -1.47
N GLY A 100 -12.78 21.64 -0.21
CA GLY A 100 -13.69 20.57 0.23
C GLY A 100 -13.03 19.19 0.34
N TYR A 101 -11.73 19.15 0.65
CA TYR A 101 -10.99 17.92 0.93
C TYR A 101 -10.37 17.98 2.33
N GLU A 102 -10.07 16.81 2.89
CA GLU A 102 -9.29 16.68 4.12
C GLU A 102 -8.30 15.52 4.01
N ILE A 103 -7.29 15.52 4.88
CA ILE A 103 -6.43 14.36 5.10
C ILE A 103 -7.27 13.29 5.82
N GLU A 104 -7.37 12.12 5.20
CA GLU A 104 -8.03 10.97 5.80
C GLU A 104 -7.08 10.24 6.76
N ASN A 105 -5.86 9.92 6.30
CA ASN A 105 -4.84 9.22 7.08
C ASN A 105 -3.46 9.29 6.41
N THR A 106 -2.47 8.69 7.06
CA THR A 106 -1.13 8.43 6.51
C THR A 106 -0.84 6.94 6.53
N HIS A 107 -0.31 6.42 5.42
CA HIS A 107 0.04 5.01 5.27
C HIS A 107 1.55 4.84 5.18
N HIS A 108 2.06 3.82 5.87
CA HIS A 108 3.39 3.27 5.65
C HIS A 108 3.29 2.05 4.75
N TYR A 109 4.17 1.99 3.75
CA TYR A 109 4.26 0.89 2.81
C TYR A 109 5.59 0.16 2.95
N TYR A 110 5.49 -1.15 2.92
CA TYR A 110 6.57 -2.08 3.16
C TYR A 110 6.80 -2.95 1.92
N LEU A 111 8.06 -3.21 1.62
CA LEU A 111 8.49 -4.04 0.49
C LEU A 111 9.21 -5.30 0.98
N PRO A 112 9.11 -6.42 0.26
CA PRO A 112 9.72 -7.68 0.67
C PRO A 112 11.23 -7.68 0.41
N TYR A 113 12.00 -8.36 1.27
CA TYR A 113 13.42 -8.65 0.97
C TYR A 113 13.58 -9.65 -0.18
N GLY A 114 12.65 -10.60 -0.26
CA GLY A 114 12.60 -11.64 -1.28
C GLY A 114 11.73 -12.83 -0.83
N ILE A 115 11.96 -13.96 -1.48
CA ILE A 115 11.34 -15.25 -1.14
C ILE A 115 12.07 -15.85 0.07
N ASP A 116 11.30 -16.43 0.98
CA ASP A 116 11.82 -17.33 2.02
C ASP A 116 11.56 -18.80 1.65
N ASP A 117 12.46 -19.70 2.01
CA ASP A 117 12.39 -21.13 1.67
C ASP A 117 11.61 -22.00 2.68
N ASP A 118 10.87 -21.39 3.60
CA ASP A 118 10.13 -22.13 4.64
C ASP A 118 8.91 -22.86 4.06
N ILE A 119 8.78 -24.16 4.38
CA ILE A 119 7.58 -24.94 4.09
C ILE A 119 6.54 -24.63 5.16
N VAL A 120 5.36 -24.21 4.72
CA VAL A 120 4.22 -23.93 5.58
C VAL A 120 3.11 -24.94 5.27
N ASN A 121 2.70 -25.70 6.28
CA ASN A 121 1.60 -26.66 6.18
C ASN A 121 0.23 -26.01 6.49
N ASP A 122 -0.85 -26.74 6.21
CA ASP A 122 -2.25 -26.38 6.54
C ASP A 122 -2.67 -25.02 5.95
N LEU A 123 -2.29 -24.79 4.70
CA LEU A 123 -2.72 -23.65 3.92
C LEU A 123 -3.80 -24.06 2.92
N LYS A 124 -4.85 -23.25 2.82
CA LYS A 124 -5.85 -23.35 1.76
C LYS A 124 -5.78 -22.11 0.88
N TRP A 125 -5.51 -22.32 -0.40
CA TRP A 125 -5.43 -21.26 -1.41
C TRP A 125 -6.78 -21.04 -2.08
N TYR A 126 -7.03 -19.79 -2.48
CA TYR A 126 -8.22 -19.38 -3.22
C TYR A 126 -7.81 -18.52 -4.40
N ASN A 127 -8.33 -18.86 -5.58
CA ASN A 127 -8.21 -18.02 -6.77
C ASN A 127 -9.30 -16.92 -6.78
N GLN A 128 -9.23 -16.03 -7.78
CA GLN A 128 -10.17 -14.91 -7.94
C GLN A 128 -11.66 -15.31 -7.94
N ASP A 129 -12.03 -16.42 -8.55
CA ASP A 129 -13.42 -16.88 -8.56
C ASP A 129 -13.83 -17.45 -7.20
N GLU A 130 -12.93 -18.17 -6.53
CA GLU A 130 -13.18 -18.72 -5.21
C GLU A 130 -13.28 -17.61 -4.14
N ILE A 131 -12.54 -16.50 -4.27
CA ILE A 131 -12.61 -15.36 -3.34
C ILE A 131 -14.03 -14.79 -3.24
N LYS A 132 -14.83 -14.86 -4.32
CA LYS A 132 -16.21 -14.35 -4.36
C LYS A 132 -17.11 -14.97 -3.29
N GLN A 133 -16.77 -16.15 -2.77
CA GLN A 133 -17.52 -16.80 -1.69
C GLN A 133 -17.46 -16.03 -0.35
N PHE A 134 -16.46 -15.15 -0.18
CA PHE A 134 -16.26 -14.34 1.02
C PHE A 134 -16.85 -12.93 0.90
N LYS A 135 -17.58 -12.64 -0.18
CA LYS A 135 -18.23 -11.34 -0.35
C LYS A 135 -19.24 -11.13 0.78
N ASP A 136 -19.21 -9.94 1.37
CA ASP A 136 -20.04 -9.53 2.51
C ASP A 136 -19.76 -10.31 3.82
N ASP A 137 -18.64 -11.04 3.91
CA ASP A 137 -18.17 -11.69 5.14
C ASP A 137 -17.21 -10.75 5.91
N ASN A 138 -17.76 -10.06 6.92
CA ASN A 138 -17.02 -9.09 7.74
C ASN A 138 -15.83 -9.67 8.52
N ARG A 139 -15.64 -10.99 8.53
CA ARG A 139 -14.43 -11.59 9.11
C ARG A 139 -13.18 -11.33 8.27
N PHE A 140 -13.34 -10.95 7.00
CA PHE A 140 -12.28 -10.82 6.00
C PHE A 140 -12.29 -9.44 5.30
N ASP A 141 -12.78 -8.42 5.98
CA ASP A 141 -12.91 -7.03 5.50
C ASP A 141 -11.58 -6.31 5.24
N GLU A 142 -10.51 -6.69 5.93
CA GLU A 142 -9.15 -6.19 5.71
C GLU A 142 -8.35 -7.09 4.76
N ALA A 143 -8.83 -8.31 4.49
CA ALA A 143 -8.19 -9.25 3.57
C ALA A 143 -8.61 -9.03 2.13
N PHE A 144 -9.83 -8.55 1.89
CA PHE A 144 -10.40 -8.36 0.56
C PHE A 144 -10.97 -6.96 0.37
N ALA A 145 -10.68 -6.38 -0.80
CA ALA A 145 -11.21 -5.07 -1.17
C ALA A 145 -12.60 -5.15 -1.82
N PHE A 146 -12.85 -6.20 -2.61
CA PHE A 146 -14.01 -6.31 -3.52
C PHE A 146 -14.23 -5.09 -4.43
N ASP A 147 -13.15 -4.40 -4.81
CA ASP A 147 -13.16 -3.22 -5.69
C ASP A 147 -12.78 -3.59 -7.14
N ASN A 148 -13.42 -2.93 -8.11
CA ASN A 148 -13.15 -3.18 -9.54
C ASN A 148 -11.85 -2.53 -10.04
N ASN A 149 -11.40 -1.43 -9.40
CA ASN A 149 -10.17 -0.74 -9.75
C ASN A 149 -8.93 -1.52 -9.32
N PHE A 150 -9.03 -2.28 -8.22
CA PHE A 150 -7.96 -3.11 -7.65
C PHE A 150 -8.52 -4.47 -7.20
N PRO A 151 -8.90 -5.34 -8.15
CA PRO A 151 -9.61 -6.57 -7.82
C PRO A 151 -8.76 -7.56 -7.03
N ASP A 152 -9.39 -8.28 -6.11
CA ASP A 152 -8.77 -9.40 -5.40
C ASP A 152 -8.47 -10.55 -6.37
N VAL A 153 -7.23 -11.05 -6.38
CA VAL A 153 -6.75 -12.02 -7.38
C VAL A 153 -6.22 -13.32 -6.79
N LEU A 154 -5.85 -13.32 -5.50
CA LEU A 154 -5.27 -14.47 -4.83
C LEU A 154 -5.46 -14.35 -3.32
N ALA A 155 -5.78 -15.46 -2.66
CA ALA A 155 -5.84 -15.51 -1.20
C ALA A 155 -5.26 -16.81 -0.65
N VAL A 156 -4.89 -16.78 0.61
CA VAL A 156 -4.46 -17.95 1.37
C VAL A 156 -4.94 -17.85 2.81
N ALA A 157 -5.53 -18.94 3.28
CA ALA A 157 -5.96 -19.11 4.67
C ALA A 157 -5.10 -20.14 5.39
N LYS A 158 -4.83 -19.89 6.67
CA LYS A 158 -4.39 -20.94 7.59
C LYS A 158 -5.64 -21.65 8.11
N ILE A 159 -5.64 -22.97 8.06
CA ILE A 159 -6.74 -23.79 8.56
C ILE A 159 -6.30 -24.65 9.76
N ASP A 160 -7.26 -25.00 10.62
CA ASP A 160 -7.06 -26.00 11.67
C ASP A 160 -7.31 -27.44 11.15
N GLU A 161 -7.11 -28.44 12.00
CA GLU A 161 -7.30 -29.86 11.66
C GLU A 161 -8.73 -30.22 11.25
N ARG A 162 -9.71 -29.38 11.64
CA ARG A 162 -11.13 -29.54 11.29
C ARG A 162 -11.50 -28.77 10.01
N GLY A 163 -10.54 -28.06 9.42
CA GLY A 163 -10.73 -27.24 8.22
C GLY A 163 -11.27 -25.84 8.48
N ASN A 164 -11.36 -25.38 9.74
CA ASN A 164 -11.79 -24.03 10.05
C ASN A 164 -10.69 -23.02 9.73
N ILE A 165 -11.06 -21.88 9.17
CA ILE A 165 -10.13 -20.78 8.89
C ILE A 165 -9.73 -20.13 10.22
N LEU A 166 -8.43 -19.97 10.46
CA LEU A 166 -7.86 -19.25 11.60
C LEU A 166 -7.50 -17.79 11.24
N GLY A 167 -7.23 -17.54 9.97
CA GLY A 167 -6.90 -16.23 9.43
C GLY A 167 -6.61 -16.33 7.93
N MET A 168 -6.74 -15.21 7.23
CA MET A 168 -6.70 -15.17 5.77
C MET A 168 -6.00 -13.90 5.28
N ALA A 169 -5.03 -14.07 4.40
CA ALA A 169 -4.44 -12.98 3.64
C ALA A 169 -4.99 -13.00 2.21
N GLY A 170 -5.35 -11.83 1.69
CA GLY A 170 -5.75 -11.62 0.31
C GLY A 170 -4.80 -10.66 -0.41
N ALA A 171 -4.78 -10.74 -1.73
CA ALA A 171 -4.00 -9.88 -2.60
C ALA A 171 -4.88 -9.16 -3.62
N SER A 172 -4.91 -7.83 -3.56
CA SER A 172 -5.54 -6.97 -4.57
C SER A 172 -4.53 -6.60 -5.65
N LYS A 173 -4.98 -6.56 -6.90
CA LYS A 173 -4.19 -6.14 -8.06
C LYS A 173 -4.25 -4.63 -8.22
N ASP A 174 -3.54 -3.90 -7.37
CA ASP A 174 -3.48 -2.43 -7.41
C ASP A 174 -2.86 -1.90 -8.71
N SER A 175 -1.95 -2.67 -9.31
CA SER A 175 -1.51 -2.50 -10.69
C SER A 175 -1.14 -3.83 -11.34
N ASP A 176 -0.76 -3.80 -12.63
CA ASP A 176 -0.23 -4.98 -13.32
C ASP A 176 1.05 -5.53 -12.68
N VAL A 177 1.76 -4.72 -11.90
CA VAL A 177 3.07 -5.05 -11.31
C VAL A 177 2.98 -5.20 -9.79
N MET A 178 2.22 -4.36 -9.09
CA MET A 178 2.17 -4.30 -7.62
C MET A 178 0.85 -4.85 -7.09
N TRP A 179 0.93 -5.85 -6.20
CA TRP A 179 -0.24 -6.46 -5.55
C TRP A 179 -0.20 -6.17 -4.04
N GLN A 180 -1.24 -5.55 -3.50
CA GLN A 180 -1.29 -5.19 -2.08
C GLN A 180 -1.79 -6.38 -1.26
N ILE A 181 -1.18 -6.63 -0.11
CA ILE A 181 -1.61 -7.68 0.81
C ILE A 181 -2.46 -7.09 1.94
N GLY A 182 -3.66 -7.65 2.10
CA GLY A 182 -4.55 -7.48 3.25
C GLY A 182 -4.59 -8.73 4.13
N ILE A 183 -5.01 -8.61 5.40
CA ILE A 183 -5.02 -9.73 6.36
C ILE A 183 -6.03 -9.53 7.51
N ASN A 184 -6.85 -10.55 7.77
CA ASN A 184 -7.57 -10.72 9.03
C ASN A 184 -7.14 -12.01 9.75
N VAL A 185 -7.01 -11.95 11.08
CA VAL A 185 -6.89 -13.12 11.95
C VAL A 185 -8.16 -13.22 12.78
N LEU A 186 -8.75 -14.41 12.87
CA LEU A 186 -9.96 -14.61 13.66
C LEU A 186 -9.64 -14.64 15.15
N GLU A 187 -10.61 -14.20 15.95
CA GLU A 187 -10.50 -14.13 17.40
C GLU A 187 -10.05 -15.47 18.00
N GLY A 188 -9.04 -15.44 18.87
CA GLY A 188 -8.47 -16.64 19.52
C GLY A 188 -7.38 -17.37 18.71
N ALA A 189 -6.93 -16.78 17.60
CA ALA A 189 -5.84 -17.30 16.77
C ALA A 189 -4.62 -16.36 16.64
N GLU A 190 -4.63 -15.21 17.33
CA GLU A 190 -3.66 -14.13 17.20
C GLU A 190 -2.24 -14.56 17.60
N GLU A 191 -2.11 -15.29 18.72
CA GLU A 191 -0.82 -15.69 19.26
C GLU A 191 -0.22 -16.94 18.57
N LYS A 192 -0.94 -17.52 17.60
CA LYS A 192 -0.51 -18.75 16.90
C LYS A 192 0.37 -18.47 15.67
N GLY A 193 0.82 -17.23 15.50
CA GLY A 193 1.63 -16.83 14.35
C GLY A 193 0.89 -16.90 13.01
N VAL A 194 -0.44 -16.90 13.02
CA VAL A 194 -1.28 -17.07 11.82
C VAL A 194 -1.02 -15.96 10.81
N ALA A 195 -1.09 -14.69 11.23
CA ALA A 195 -0.87 -13.55 10.35
C ALA A 195 0.47 -13.64 9.59
N LYS A 196 1.57 -13.82 10.34
CA LYS A 196 2.92 -13.98 9.77
C LYS A 196 2.94 -15.11 8.74
N THR A 197 2.33 -16.25 9.08
CA THR A 197 2.30 -17.45 8.25
C THR A 197 1.63 -17.21 6.90
N VAL A 198 0.40 -16.68 6.90
CA VAL A 198 -0.36 -16.46 5.66
C VAL A 198 0.20 -15.30 4.83
N VAL A 199 0.64 -14.20 5.46
CA VAL A 199 1.25 -13.07 4.76
C VAL A 199 2.58 -13.47 4.11
N LYS A 200 3.41 -14.25 4.81
CA LYS A 200 4.67 -14.78 4.26
C LYS A 200 4.43 -15.73 3.09
N ALA A 201 3.45 -16.63 3.20
CA ALA A 201 3.09 -17.56 2.13
C ALA A 201 2.58 -16.80 0.88
N LEU A 202 1.66 -15.85 1.08
CA LEU A 202 1.11 -15.04 -0.01
C LEU A 202 2.17 -14.21 -0.70
N LYS A 203 3.03 -13.51 0.07
CA LYS A 203 4.18 -12.77 -0.46
C LYS A 203 5.06 -13.64 -1.37
N ASN A 204 5.43 -14.84 -0.90
CA ASN A 204 6.28 -15.75 -1.67
C ASN A 204 5.62 -16.14 -3.00
N GLU A 205 4.33 -16.44 -2.98
CA GLU A 205 3.59 -16.83 -4.18
C GLU A 205 3.47 -15.66 -5.18
N ILE A 206 3.21 -14.44 -4.70
CA ILE A 206 3.18 -13.24 -5.55
C ILE A 206 4.54 -13.01 -6.23
N LEU A 207 5.64 -13.15 -5.49
CA LEU A 207 6.99 -13.06 -6.04
C LEU A 207 7.27 -14.14 -7.09
N ARG A 208 6.84 -15.39 -6.86
CA ARG A 208 6.96 -16.48 -7.84
C ARG A 208 6.18 -16.20 -9.14
N ARG A 209 5.09 -15.45 -9.05
CA ARG A 209 4.32 -14.96 -10.21
C ARG A 209 4.96 -13.77 -10.93
N GLY A 210 6.15 -13.35 -10.51
CA GLY A 210 6.88 -12.21 -11.10
C GLY A 210 6.31 -10.84 -10.72
N LYS A 211 5.37 -10.79 -9.76
CA LYS A 211 4.71 -9.58 -9.26
C LYS A 211 5.42 -9.08 -8.01
N VAL A 212 5.16 -7.83 -7.63
CA VAL A 212 5.69 -7.22 -6.41
C VAL A 212 4.60 -7.20 -5.35
N PRO A 213 4.68 -8.05 -4.29
CA PRO A 213 3.80 -7.86 -3.16
C PRO A 213 4.25 -6.63 -2.39
N PHE A 214 3.30 -5.86 -1.88
CA PHE A 214 3.58 -4.81 -0.92
C PHE A 214 2.51 -4.81 0.17
N TYR A 215 2.87 -4.27 1.31
CA TYR A 215 2.02 -4.29 2.50
C TYR A 215 1.88 -2.86 2.99
N GLY A 216 0.64 -2.39 3.18
CA GLY A 216 0.33 -1.03 3.59
C GLY A 216 -0.43 -1.03 4.91
N THR A 217 -0.14 -0.06 5.78
CA THR A 217 -0.90 0.11 7.03
C THR A 217 -0.85 1.55 7.52
N VAL A 218 -1.89 1.97 8.24
CA VAL A 218 -1.95 3.29 8.89
C VAL A 218 -0.91 3.41 10.01
N GLU A 219 -0.49 4.65 10.29
CA GLU A 219 0.53 5.04 11.28
C GLU A 219 0.41 4.31 12.63
N SER A 220 -0.79 4.23 13.19
CA SER A 220 -1.02 3.74 14.55
C SER A 220 -1.20 2.22 14.64
N HIS A 221 -1.29 1.51 13.52
CA HIS A 221 -1.65 0.09 13.51
C HIS A 221 -0.40 -0.80 13.71
N ILE A 222 0.21 -0.69 14.90
CA ILE A 222 1.48 -1.36 15.27
C ILE A 222 1.46 -2.88 15.09
N ILE A 223 0.31 -3.54 15.30
CA ILE A 223 0.16 -4.99 15.09
C ILE A 223 0.46 -5.36 13.63
N SER A 224 -0.08 -4.59 12.69
CA SER A 224 0.08 -4.78 11.25
C SER A 224 1.52 -4.48 10.81
N GLN A 225 2.14 -3.44 11.37
CA GLN A 225 3.57 -3.18 11.16
C GLN A 225 4.45 -4.34 11.63
N LYS A 226 4.16 -4.94 12.81
CA LYS A 226 4.86 -6.13 13.31
C LYS A 226 4.67 -7.32 12.38
N VAL A 227 3.47 -7.53 11.84
CA VAL A 227 3.19 -8.58 10.85
C VAL A 227 4.01 -8.39 9.58
N ALA A 228 4.06 -7.17 9.03
CA ALA A 228 4.87 -6.86 7.84
C ALA A 228 6.35 -7.22 8.07
N LEU A 229 6.94 -6.72 9.17
CA LEU A 229 8.33 -6.97 9.52
C LEU A 229 8.61 -8.48 9.74
N ALA A 230 7.76 -9.14 10.52
CA ALA A 230 7.91 -10.56 10.82
C ALA A 230 7.74 -11.46 9.58
N SER A 231 7.05 -10.98 8.55
CA SER A 231 6.83 -11.67 7.27
C SER A 231 7.93 -11.38 6.23
N GLY A 232 9.00 -10.68 6.63
CA GLY A 232 10.15 -10.41 5.77
C GLY A 232 9.98 -9.19 4.86
N PHE A 233 9.17 -8.21 5.28
CA PHE A 233 9.12 -6.89 4.66
C PHE A 233 9.96 -5.87 5.43
N TYR A 234 10.29 -4.75 4.78
CA TYR A 234 10.94 -3.58 5.38
C TYR A 234 10.22 -2.28 4.99
N PRO A 235 10.21 -1.23 5.84
CA PRO A 235 9.61 0.05 5.50
C PRO A 235 10.29 0.66 4.28
N ALA A 236 9.51 1.12 3.30
CA ALA A 236 10.06 1.57 2.02
C ALA A 236 9.61 2.99 1.64
N PHE A 237 8.33 3.30 1.80
CA PHE A 237 7.77 4.62 1.47
C PHE A 237 6.49 4.87 2.25
N ALA A 238 6.02 6.12 2.26
CA ALA A 238 4.80 6.52 2.93
C ALA A 238 3.97 7.44 2.04
N GLU A 239 2.65 7.41 2.17
CA GLU A 239 1.73 8.26 1.42
C GLU A 239 0.71 8.93 2.36
N VAL A 240 0.26 10.14 1.98
CA VAL A 240 -0.90 10.78 2.61
C VAL A 240 -2.12 10.44 1.78
N LYS A 241 -3.18 9.96 2.41
CA LYS A 241 -4.49 9.77 1.77
C LYS A 241 -5.38 10.95 2.08
N ILE A 242 -6.07 11.45 1.05
CA ILE A 242 -7.02 12.53 1.17
C ILE A 242 -8.40 12.03 0.74
N ARG A 243 -9.44 12.61 1.29
CA ARG A 243 -10.82 12.32 0.90
C ARG A 243 -11.60 13.60 0.68
N LYS A 244 -12.66 13.51 -0.12
CA LYS A 244 -13.62 14.59 -0.31
C LYS A 244 -14.60 14.62 0.87
N ILE A 245 -15.00 15.82 1.29
CA ILE A 245 -15.97 16.08 2.36
C ILE A 245 -17.39 16.09 1.80
#